data_AF-A0A9D1F7J8-F1
#
_entry.id   AF-A0A9D1F7J8-F1
#
_cell.length_a   1.000
_cell.length_b   1.000
_cell.length_c   1.000
_cell.angle_alpha   90.00
_cell.angle_beta   90.00
_cell.angle_gamma   90.00
#
_symmetry.space_group_name_H-M   'P 1'
#
loop_
_entity.id
_entity.type
_entity.pdbx_description
1 polymer ?
#
loop_
_entity_poly.entity_id
_entity_poly.type
_entity_poly.pdbx_seq_one_letter_code
_entity_poly.pdbx_strand_id
1 'polypeptide(L)'
;MLNLESISFSYGDRPILDGVSLSAGPGELIFLLGANGAGKTTLFRCLLGLLDGYTGRVTLDGQDLAAWSPRQRAERIAYIPQAHHPAFAYTVLDVVLMGTNHRLGPFAAPGRKERQLAMEALSKLHMEDAAGRNFAQLSGGEQQLVLLARALAQEAKILILDEPTSALDFGNQVRVLEQIAALSWQGYTILLSCHNPQQAMLYASRVIALDGGRIVADGPPRDAVTPALLRQLYGVPARFLDTDDGVLIAPVRRSMFRWTPDMIRFMVDAEDYNGAAETLAAALRQLIPGDEICDAGCGVGGLSLALTKHFSRVIAADLSADALAALEQRRQGEQPEILHTDILSRRTDTPYASMVFCSFGQPDEILTAARRQCSGTVAVVQKANKHHAFSLDGGQRRLSPGRLAERLDALSIPYSQTEVAVDKGQPFRSLDDAVLFFHIYNRGGDASSVTAETVLPRLEQRENDTFPLYYPSPTTYIITILNAPDIPEIGGTP
;
A
#
# COMPACT_ATOMS: atom_id res chain seq x y z
N MET A 1 27.46 8.94 21.16
CA MET A 1 26.00 8.70 21.09
C MET A 1 25.30 9.99 20.72
N LEU A 2 24.48 9.96 19.68
CA LEU A 2 23.67 11.08 19.21
C LEU A 2 22.27 10.97 19.81
N ASN A 3 21.77 12.02 20.46
CA ASN A 3 20.47 12.02 21.12
C ASN A 3 19.62 13.22 20.68
N LEU A 4 18.35 12.97 20.43
CA LEU A 4 17.31 13.97 20.18
C LEU A 4 16.28 13.83 21.29
N GLU A 5 15.96 14.94 21.95
CA GLU A 5 15.03 14.99 23.07
C GLU A 5 13.90 15.97 22.76
N SER A 6 12.67 15.45 22.66
CA SER A 6 11.43 16.20 22.49
C SER A 6 11.46 17.23 21.35
N ILE A 7 11.97 16.83 20.19
CA ILE A 7 12.07 17.71 19.02
C ILE A 7 10.69 17.99 18.45
N SER A 8 10.28 19.26 18.49
CA SER A 8 9.07 19.76 17.82
C SER A 8 9.39 20.91 16.89
N PHE A 9 8.74 20.97 15.73
CA PHE A 9 8.98 21.98 14.71
C PHE A 9 7.74 22.22 13.84
N SER A 10 7.53 23.48 13.45
CA SER A 10 6.43 23.91 12.59
C SER A 10 6.92 24.81 11.45
N TYR A 11 6.33 24.67 10.26
CA TYR A 11 6.46 25.68 9.20
C TYR A 11 5.29 26.65 9.29
N GLY A 12 5.51 27.84 9.84
CA GLY A 12 4.42 28.74 10.23
C GLY A 12 3.52 28.06 11.26
N ASP A 13 2.21 28.06 11.02
CA ASP A 13 1.23 27.42 11.89
C ASP A 13 1.05 25.92 11.64
N ARG A 14 1.79 25.34 10.69
CA ARG A 14 1.67 23.90 10.35
C ARG A 14 2.67 23.08 11.16
N PRO A 15 2.24 22.30 12.17
CA PRO A 15 3.13 21.40 12.89
C PRO A 15 3.61 20.27 11.97
N ILE A 16 4.92 19.99 12.03
CA ILE A 16 5.57 18.92 11.26
C ILE A 16 6.17 17.85 12.18
N LEU A 17 6.76 18.26 13.30
CA LEU A 17 7.32 17.37 14.31
C LEU A 17 6.71 17.71 15.67
N ASP A 18 6.44 16.69 16.47
CA ASP A 18 5.73 16.82 17.74
C ASP A 18 6.34 15.88 18.80
N GLY A 19 7.33 16.41 19.52
CA GLY A 19 7.96 15.75 20.67
C GLY A 19 8.84 14.54 20.30
N VAL A 20 9.46 14.55 19.12
CA VAL A 20 10.26 13.42 18.62
C VAL A 20 11.51 13.22 19.46
N SER A 21 11.65 12.03 20.07
CA SER A 21 12.82 11.67 20.87
C SER A 21 13.43 10.37 20.38
N LEU A 22 14.72 10.37 20.06
CA LEU A 22 15.43 9.18 19.60
C LEU A 22 16.91 9.25 19.94
N SER A 23 17.59 8.11 19.85
CA SER A 23 19.05 8.04 20.00
C SER A 23 19.66 7.12 18.95
N ALA A 24 20.92 7.42 18.61
CA ALA A 24 21.74 6.60 17.74
C ALA A 24 23.09 6.29 18.40
N GLY A 25 23.34 5.00 18.56
CA GLY A 25 24.56 4.42 19.10
C GLY A 25 25.65 4.22 18.04
N PRO A 26 26.93 4.10 18.45
CA PRO A 26 28.03 3.79 17.54
C PRO A 26 27.78 2.52 16.71
N GLY A 27 27.97 2.58 15.40
CA GLY A 27 27.86 1.43 14.50
C GLY A 27 26.44 1.04 14.09
N GLU A 28 25.41 1.71 14.62
CA GLU A 28 24.02 1.43 14.26
C GLU A 28 23.72 1.90 12.83
N LEU A 29 23.04 1.04 12.06
CA LEU A 29 22.37 1.39 10.82
C LEU A 29 20.87 1.52 11.10
N ILE A 30 20.42 2.77 11.25
CA ILE A 30 19.05 3.12 11.60
C ILE A 30 18.30 3.57 10.36
N PHE A 31 17.17 2.93 10.10
CA PHE A 31 16.24 3.35 9.06
C PHE A 31 15.11 4.17 9.69
N LEU A 32 15.00 5.43 9.29
CA LEU A 32 13.86 6.29 9.58
C LEU A 32 12.78 6.06 8.50
N LEU A 33 11.80 5.22 8.81
CA LEU A 33 10.70 4.85 7.95
C LEU A 33 9.53 5.84 8.09
N GLY A 34 8.81 6.10 7.00
CA GLY A 34 7.57 6.89 7.04
C GLY A 34 7.11 7.30 5.66
N ALA A 35 5.84 7.66 5.53
CA ALA A 35 5.28 8.16 4.27
C ALA A 35 5.94 9.48 3.83
N ASN A 36 5.72 9.85 2.57
CA ASN A 36 6.12 11.17 2.09
C ASN A 36 5.38 12.25 2.87
N GLY A 37 6.12 13.26 3.34
CA GLY A 37 5.55 14.32 4.17
C GLY A 37 5.44 14.01 5.68
N ALA A 38 5.87 12.83 6.15
CA ALA A 38 5.84 12.48 7.58
C ALA A 38 6.79 13.31 8.47
N GLY A 39 7.71 14.09 7.89
CA GLY A 39 8.66 14.93 8.61
C GLY A 39 10.10 14.42 8.66
N LYS A 40 10.45 13.34 7.94
CA LYS A 40 11.80 12.72 7.95
C LYS A 40 12.94 13.71 7.64
N THR A 41 12.87 14.37 6.48
CA THR A 41 13.83 15.41 6.08
C THR A 41 13.86 16.59 7.06
N THR A 42 12.71 16.99 7.60
CA THR A 42 12.62 18.06 8.60
C THR A 42 13.36 17.68 9.87
N LEU A 43 13.19 16.44 10.36
CA LEU A 43 13.89 15.92 11.53
C LEU A 43 15.41 15.93 11.31
N PHE A 44 15.88 15.49 10.16
CA PHE A 44 17.30 15.55 9.80
C PHE A 44 17.83 16.99 9.76
N ARG A 45 17.06 17.94 9.20
CA ARG A 45 17.45 19.35 9.19
C ARG A 45 17.49 19.96 10.58
N CYS A 46 16.56 19.62 11.48
CA CYS A 46 16.62 20.04 12.88
C CYS A 46 17.86 19.47 13.59
N LEU A 47 18.11 18.17 13.42
CA LEU A 47 19.30 17.48 13.94
C LEU A 47 20.60 18.16 13.50
N LEU A 48 20.70 18.48 12.21
CA LEU A 48 21.86 19.14 11.61
C LEU A 48 21.99 20.62 12.00
N GLY A 49 20.94 21.22 12.59
CA GLY A 49 20.84 22.67 12.85
C GLY A 49 20.72 23.52 11.59
N LEU A 50 20.11 22.96 10.54
CA LEU A 50 19.77 23.67 9.30
C LEU A 50 18.40 24.36 9.37
N LEU A 51 17.63 24.11 10.44
CA LEU A 51 16.38 24.78 10.75
C LEU A 51 16.48 25.40 12.15
N ASP A 52 16.14 26.68 12.24
CA ASP A 52 16.01 27.41 13.50
C ASP A 52 14.57 27.28 14.04
N GLY A 53 14.38 27.52 15.34
CA GLY A 53 13.04 27.60 15.93
C GLY A 53 12.36 26.27 16.24
N TYR A 54 13.08 25.14 16.18
CA TYR A 54 12.61 23.90 16.80
C TYR A 54 12.74 24.00 18.33
N THR A 55 11.91 23.25 19.04
CA THR A 55 12.02 23.07 20.50
C THR A 55 12.60 21.69 20.82
N GLY A 56 13.08 21.49 22.04
CA GLY A 56 13.80 20.28 22.43
C GLY A 56 15.32 20.45 22.36
N ARG A 57 16.06 19.34 22.39
CA ARG A 57 17.53 19.36 22.42
C ARG A 57 18.15 18.28 21.55
N VAL A 58 19.24 18.62 20.87
CA VAL A 58 20.06 17.65 20.12
C VAL A 58 21.45 17.62 20.73
N THR A 59 21.88 16.47 21.23
CA THR A 59 23.21 16.31 21.84
C THR A 59 24.04 15.25 21.13
N LEU A 60 25.35 15.44 21.12
CA LEU A 60 26.31 14.43 20.69
C LEU A 60 27.38 14.27 21.77
N ASP A 61 27.54 13.04 22.25
CA ASP A 61 28.46 12.69 23.35
C ASP A 61 28.22 13.57 24.60
N GLY A 62 26.95 13.87 24.88
CA GLY A 62 26.50 14.69 26.01
C GLY A 62 26.63 16.21 25.81
N GLN A 63 27.16 16.67 24.67
CA GLN A 63 27.29 18.10 24.37
C GLN A 63 26.16 18.57 23.46
N ASP A 64 25.57 19.72 23.78
CA ASP A 64 24.52 20.33 22.96
C ASP A 64 25.11 20.82 21.62
N LEU A 65 24.54 20.31 20.51
CA LEU A 65 24.98 20.71 19.19
C LEU A 65 24.72 22.19 18.92
N ALA A 66 23.73 22.82 19.57
CA ALA A 66 23.46 24.25 19.45
C ALA A 66 24.68 25.12 19.79
N ALA A 67 25.58 24.64 20.66
CA ALA A 67 26.81 25.34 21.03
C ALA A 67 27.97 25.14 20.03
N TRP A 68 27.82 24.21 19.07
CA TRP A 68 28.88 23.87 18.12
C TRP A 68 28.83 24.76 16.90
N SER A 69 30.01 25.24 16.49
CA SER A 69 30.19 25.89 15.19
C SER A 69 29.89 24.92 14.03
N PRO A 70 29.54 25.43 12.83
CA PRO A 70 29.35 24.59 11.65
C PRO A 70 30.54 23.67 11.35
N ARG A 71 31.77 24.15 11.61
CA ARG A 71 33.00 23.38 11.43
C ARG A 71 33.09 22.19 12.40
N GLN A 72 32.82 22.41 13.69
CA GLN A 72 32.79 21.34 14.70
C GLN A 72 31.73 20.28 14.39
N ARG A 73 30.54 20.71 13.90
CA ARG A 73 29.50 19.78 13.44
C ARG A 73 29.96 18.96 12.24
N ALA A 74 30.56 19.60 11.23
CA ALA A 74 31.10 18.92 10.05
C ALA A 74 32.25 17.96 10.39
N GLU A 75 33.02 18.18 11.45
CA GLU A 75 34.03 17.20 11.88
C GLU A 75 33.42 15.88 12.41
N ARG A 76 32.13 15.88 12.79
CA ARG A 76 31.48 14.73 13.45
C ARG A 76 30.33 14.12 12.66
N ILE A 77 29.61 14.93 11.87
CA ILE A 77 28.40 14.52 11.15
C ILE A 77 28.52 14.92 9.67
N ALA A 78 28.39 13.94 8.77
CA ALA A 78 28.27 14.16 7.33
C ALA A 78 26.83 13.97 6.87
N TYR A 79 26.39 14.80 5.92
CA TYR A 79 25.02 14.79 5.40
C TYR A 79 25.00 14.60 3.88
N ILE A 80 24.15 13.68 3.43
CA ILE A 80 23.87 13.41 2.03
C ILE A 80 22.39 13.74 1.79
N PRO A 81 22.06 14.87 1.13
CA PRO A 81 20.68 15.23 0.83
C PRO A 81 20.09 14.40 -0.33
N GLN A 82 18.76 14.35 -0.41
CA GLN A 82 18.02 13.63 -1.45
C GLN A 82 18.33 14.09 -2.89
N ALA A 83 18.54 15.39 -3.10
CA ALA A 83 18.78 15.95 -4.44
C ALA A 83 20.13 16.69 -4.49
N HIS A 84 20.95 16.34 -5.47
CA HIS A 84 22.17 17.06 -5.83
C HIS A 84 22.23 17.25 -7.34
N HIS A 85 21.83 18.42 -7.82
CA HIS A 85 22.04 18.82 -9.21
C HIS A 85 23.24 19.77 -9.25
N PRO A 86 24.41 19.35 -9.74
CA PRO A 86 25.54 20.25 -9.87
C PRO A 86 25.19 21.36 -10.86
N ALA A 87 25.44 22.61 -10.49
CA ALA A 87 25.31 23.74 -11.40
C ALA A 87 26.41 23.78 -12.48
N PHE A 88 27.51 23.04 -12.27
CA PHE A 88 28.71 23.04 -13.12
C PHE A 88 29.22 21.62 -13.38
N ALA A 89 29.98 21.46 -14.47
CA ALA A 89 30.60 20.20 -14.88
C ALA A 89 31.84 19.86 -14.02
N TYR A 90 31.62 19.47 -12.76
CA TYR A 90 32.69 19.00 -11.88
C TYR A 90 33.11 17.57 -12.19
N THR A 91 34.40 17.27 -12.04
CA THR A 91 34.86 15.87 -12.03
C THR A 91 34.40 15.16 -10.76
N VAL A 92 34.39 13.83 -10.78
CA VAL A 92 34.12 13.02 -9.59
C VAL A 92 35.07 13.39 -8.45
N LEU A 93 36.37 13.55 -8.75
CA LEU A 93 37.35 13.94 -7.75
C LEU A 93 37.05 15.33 -7.15
N ASP A 94 36.65 16.30 -7.97
CA ASP A 94 36.27 17.63 -7.49
C ASP A 94 35.10 17.56 -6.50
N VAL A 95 34.09 16.74 -6.81
CA VAL A 95 32.92 16.56 -5.92
C VAL A 95 33.33 15.96 -4.58
N VAL A 96 34.19 14.94 -4.58
CA VAL A 96 34.64 14.29 -3.34
C VAL A 96 35.54 15.22 -2.51
N LEU A 97 36.40 16.01 -3.17
CA LEU A 97 37.25 16.99 -2.51
C LEU A 97 36.44 18.02 -1.70
N MET A 98 35.22 18.36 -2.11
CA MET A 98 34.34 19.27 -1.36
C MET A 98 34.04 18.77 0.07
N GLY A 99 34.10 17.45 0.31
CA GLY A 99 33.94 16.87 1.65
C GLY A 99 35.06 17.24 2.62
N THR A 100 36.22 17.64 2.10
CA THR A 100 37.39 18.03 2.91
C THR A 100 37.38 19.50 3.34
N ASN A 101 36.40 20.30 2.89
CA ASN A 101 36.34 21.75 3.12
C ASN A 101 36.41 22.16 4.59
N HIS A 102 35.87 21.34 5.50
CA HIS A 102 35.93 21.62 6.94
C HIS A 102 37.36 21.71 7.49
N ARG A 103 38.36 21.18 6.78
CA ARG A 103 39.79 21.23 7.17
C ARG A 103 40.48 22.48 6.67
N LEU A 104 39.96 23.07 5.60
CA LEU A 104 40.59 24.20 4.92
C LEU A 104 40.36 25.51 5.69
N GLY A 105 41.34 26.40 5.59
CA GLY A 105 41.18 27.79 6.03
C GLY A 105 40.48 28.63 4.95
N PRO A 106 40.05 29.86 5.28
CA PRO A 106 39.56 30.80 4.27
C PRO A 106 40.57 30.94 3.12
N PHE A 107 40.08 30.87 1.88
CA PHE A 107 40.87 30.98 0.64
C PHE A 107 41.92 29.87 0.41
N ALA A 108 41.96 28.82 1.24
CA ALA A 108 42.83 27.67 1.00
C ALA A 108 42.25 26.75 -0.07
N ALA A 109 43.12 26.15 -0.88
CA ALA A 109 42.76 25.13 -1.86
C ALA A 109 43.14 23.73 -1.34
N PRO A 110 42.42 22.66 -1.74
CA PRO A 110 42.78 21.29 -1.38
C PRO A 110 44.20 20.91 -1.81
N GLY A 111 45.00 20.40 -0.88
CA GLY A 111 46.39 20.00 -1.12
C GLY A 111 46.54 18.52 -1.45
N ARG A 112 47.77 18.00 -1.30
CA ARG A 112 48.08 16.57 -1.51
C ARG A 112 47.32 15.67 -0.51
N LYS A 113 47.17 16.13 0.74
CA LYS A 113 46.50 15.37 1.81
C LYS A 113 45.01 15.22 1.52
N GLU A 114 44.33 16.28 1.10
CA GLU A 114 42.89 16.27 0.78
C GLU A 114 42.62 15.41 -0.47
N ARG A 115 43.48 15.48 -1.49
CA ARG A 115 43.41 14.59 -2.66
C ARG A 115 43.59 13.12 -2.29
N GLN A 116 44.52 12.82 -1.38
CA GLN A 116 44.74 11.47 -0.89
C GLN A 116 43.48 10.93 -0.18
N LEU A 117 42.89 11.72 0.72
CA LEU A 117 41.63 11.35 1.40
C LEU A 117 40.46 11.16 0.43
N ALA A 118 40.35 12.02 -0.58
CA ALA A 118 39.31 11.90 -1.59
C ALA A 118 39.46 10.60 -2.41
N MET A 119 40.69 10.25 -2.81
CA MET A 119 40.95 8.99 -3.52
C MET A 119 40.73 7.76 -2.64
N GLU A 120 41.12 7.81 -1.37
CA GLU A 120 40.83 6.74 -0.40
C GLU A 120 39.32 6.54 -0.21
N ALA A 121 38.56 7.62 -0.14
CA ALA A 121 37.11 7.56 -0.04
C ALA A 121 36.44 6.99 -1.30
N LEU A 122 36.95 7.32 -2.49
CA LEU A 122 36.49 6.73 -3.75
C LEU A 122 36.80 5.23 -3.81
N SER A 123 38.00 4.83 -3.40
CA SER A 123 38.42 3.42 -3.43
C SER A 123 37.59 2.54 -2.48
N LYS A 124 37.18 3.08 -1.31
CA LYS A 124 36.25 2.40 -0.39
C LYS A 124 34.90 2.04 -1.03
N LEU A 125 34.51 2.73 -2.10
CA LEU A 125 33.24 2.54 -2.79
C LEU A 125 33.43 2.04 -4.23
N HIS A 126 34.64 1.63 -4.59
CA HIS A 126 35.01 1.14 -5.92
C HIS A 126 34.73 2.16 -7.05
N MET A 127 35.08 3.42 -6.81
CA MET A 127 34.86 4.55 -7.73
C MET A 127 36.16 5.29 -8.10
N GLU A 128 37.34 4.75 -7.79
CA GLU A 128 38.64 5.37 -8.08
C GLU A 128 38.87 5.60 -9.57
N ASP A 129 38.47 4.67 -10.43
CA ASP A 129 38.63 4.78 -11.89
C ASP A 129 37.74 5.87 -12.50
N ALA A 130 36.68 6.27 -11.78
CA ALA A 130 35.77 7.31 -12.21
C ALA A 130 36.26 8.72 -11.83
N ALA A 131 37.37 8.87 -11.09
CA ALA A 131 37.83 10.14 -10.52
C ALA A 131 37.91 11.29 -11.53
N GLY A 132 38.34 11.02 -12.78
CA GLY A 132 38.44 12.01 -13.85
C GLY A 132 37.17 12.21 -14.69
N ARG A 133 36.12 11.39 -14.49
CA ARG A 133 34.87 11.49 -15.25
C ARG A 133 34.05 12.69 -14.76
N ASN A 134 33.21 13.23 -15.64
CA ASN A 134 32.24 14.24 -15.26
C ASN A 134 31.12 13.60 -14.41
N PHE A 135 30.88 14.14 -13.22
CA PHE A 135 29.87 13.64 -12.29
C PHE A 135 28.46 13.59 -12.92
N ALA A 136 28.10 14.59 -13.73
CA ALA A 136 26.79 14.66 -14.37
C ALA A 136 26.55 13.58 -15.44
N GLN A 137 27.61 12.91 -15.91
CA GLN A 137 27.54 11.83 -16.90
C GLN A 137 27.51 10.43 -16.27
N LEU A 138 27.57 10.34 -14.94
CA LEU A 138 27.44 9.08 -14.21
C LEU A 138 25.98 8.62 -14.15
N SER A 139 25.77 7.32 -14.02
CA SER A 139 24.46 6.77 -13.64
C SER A 139 24.05 7.24 -12.24
N GLY A 140 22.75 7.24 -11.93
CA GLY A 140 22.26 7.67 -10.60
C GLY A 140 22.90 6.91 -9.43
N GLY A 141 23.12 5.59 -9.61
CA GLY A 141 23.78 4.76 -8.60
C GLY A 141 25.25 5.15 -8.38
N GLU A 142 26.00 5.34 -9.47
CA GLU A 142 27.38 5.86 -9.41
C GLU A 142 27.44 7.25 -8.77
N GLN A 143 26.49 8.15 -9.10
CA GLN A 143 26.41 9.47 -8.48
C GLN A 143 26.22 9.38 -6.97
N GLN A 144 25.36 8.46 -6.50
CA GLN A 144 25.15 8.26 -5.07
C GLN A 144 26.38 7.70 -4.37
N LEU A 145 27.10 6.76 -4.99
CA LEU A 145 28.37 6.28 -4.46
C LEU A 145 29.41 7.40 -4.37
N VAL A 146 29.45 8.31 -5.34
CA VAL A 146 30.34 9.48 -5.27
C VAL A 146 29.93 10.46 -4.17
N LEU A 147 28.63 10.68 -3.96
CA LEU A 147 28.15 11.51 -2.83
C LEU A 147 28.46 10.88 -1.47
N LEU A 148 28.41 9.55 -1.38
CA LEU A 148 28.86 8.80 -0.22
C LEU A 148 30.38 8.92 -0.04
N ALA A 149 31.18 8.81 -1.10
CA ALA A 149 32.63 9.07 -1.05
C ALA A 149 32.93 10.47 -0.54
N ARG A 150 32.19 11.49 -1.00
CA ARG A 150 32.31 12.86 -0.49
C ARG A 150 32.07 12.94 1.01
N ALA A 151 31.04 12.26 1.53
CA ALA A 151 30.78 12.20 2.95
C ALA A 151 31.90 11.45 3.72
N LEU A 152 32.46 10.39 3.15
CA LEU A 152 33.56 9.63 3.76
C LEU A 152 34.87 10.44 3.80
N ALA A 153 35.15 11.26 2.79
CA ALA A 153 36.31 12.15 2.74
C ALA A 153 36.26 13.24 3.85
N GLN A 154 35.09 13.47 4.43
CA GLN A 154 34.90 14.33 5.60
C GLN A 154 35.43 13.69 6.90
N GLU A 155 35.71 12.38 6.91
CA GLU A 155 36.16 11.59 8.07
C GLU A 155 35.19 11.59 9.27
N ALA A 156 33.95 12.06 9.08
CA ALA A 156 32.89 12.02 10.07
C ALA A 156 32.43 10.59 10.36
N LYS A 157 32.16 10.27 11.64
CA LYS A 157 31.71 8.93 12.07
C LYS A 157 30.19 8.74 12.04
N ILE A 158 29.44 9.84 11.96
CA ILE A 158 27.98 9.82 11.82
C ILE A 158 27.62 10.26 10.41
N LEU A 159 26.86 9.42 9.71
CA LEU A 159 26.35 9.69 8.37
C LEU A 159 24.83 9.84 8.43
N ILE A 160 24.32 10.93 7.86
CA ILE A 160 22.88 11.15 7.69
C ILE A 160 22.59 11.15 6.20
N LEU A 161 21.73 10.22 5.76
CA LEU A 161 21.39 10.04 4.35
C LEU A 161 19.89 10.25 4.16
N ASP A 162 19.52 11.25 3.37
CA ASP A 162 18.12 11.54 3.07
C ASP A 162 17.69 10.86 1.76
N GLU A 163 16.92 9.79 1.86
CA GLU A 163 16.37 8.98 0.76
C GLU A 163 17.40 8.63 -0.35
N PRO A 164 18.55 8.04 -0.01
CA PRO A 164 19.67 7.85 -0.94
C PRO A 164 19.35 6.93 -2.13
N THR A 165 18.27 6.16 -2.06
CA THR A 165 17.87 5.18 -3.07
C THR A 165 16.60 5.55 -3.84
N SER A 166 15.97 6.70 -3.55
CA SER A 166 14.62 7.03 -4.04
C SER A 166 14.48 7.17 -5.57
N ALA A 167 15.55 7.53 -6.27
CA ALA A 167 15.55 7.73 -7.72
C ALA A 167 16.38 6.67 -8.49
N LEU A 168 16.71 5.55 -7.85
CA LEU A 168 17.54 4.50 -8.44
C LEU A 168 16.70 3.32 -8.92
N ASP A 169 17.13 2.66 -10.00
CA ASP A 169 16.62 1.35 -10.39
C ASP A 169 16.98 0.27 -9.36
N PHE A 170 16.31 -0.88 -9.44
CA PHE A 170 16.44 -1.97 -8.45
C PHE A 170 17.89 -2.41 -8.20
N GLY A 171 18.68 -2.63 -9.26
CA GLY A 171 20.07 -3.07 -9.12
C GLY A 171 20.94 -2.01 -8.45
N ASN A 172 20.76 -0.75 -8.82
CA ASN A 172 21.49 0.36 -8.20
C ASN A 172 21.07 0.63 -6.74
N GLN A 173 19.80 0.41 -6.38
CA GLN A 173 19.35 0.48 -5.00
C GLN A 173 20.09 -0.54 -4.12
N VAL A 174 20.15 -1.80 -4.57
CA VAL A 174 20.86 -2.88 -3.86
C VAL A 174 22.33 -2.54 -3.69
N ARG A 175 23.02 -2.18 -4.79
CA ARG A 175 24.45 -1.81 -4.76
C ARG A 175 24.75 -0.70 -3.76
N VAL A 176 23.93 0.35 -3.70
CA VAL A 176 24.14 1.46 -2.76
C VAL A 176 23.88 1.03 -1.30
N LEU A 177 22.82 0.25 -1.05
CA LEU A 177 22.49 -0.22 0.29
C LEU A 177 23.51 -1.20 0.86
N GLU A 178 24.08 -2.08 0.02
CA GLU A 178 25.17 -2.97 0.41
C GLU A 178 26.40 -2.20 0.87
N GLN A 179 26.77 -1.12 0.17
CA GLN A 179 27.88 -0.25 0.57
C GLN A 179 27.58 0.48 1.89
N ILE A 180 26.35 0.96 2.07
CA ILE A 180 25.92 1.61 3.33
C ILE A 180 25.98 0.61 4.49
N ALA A 181 25.51 -0.62 4.30
CA ALA A 181 25.57 -1.68 5.30
C ALA A 181 27.02 -2.05 5.65
N ALA A 182 27.88 -2.18 4.65
CA ALA A 182 29.31 -2.44 4.87
C ALA A 182 29.99 -1.31 5.67
N LEU A 183 29.63 -0.05 5.45
CA LEU A 183 30.13 1.07 6.25
C LEU A 183 29.67 0.98 7.71
N SER A 184 28.43 0.59 7.99
CA SER A 184 27.98 0.37 9.37
C SER A 184 28.82 -0.70 10.07
N TRP A 185 29.15 -1.81 9.41
CA TRP A 185 30.06 -2.83 9.95
C TRP A 185 31.49 -2.35 10.18
N GLN A 186 31.94 -1.32 9.45
CA GLN A 186 33.20 -0.63 9.68
C GLN A 186 33.15 0.38 10.84
N GLY A 187 32.02 0.46 11.55
CA GLY A 187 31.84 1.29 12.75
C GLY A 187 31.27 2.68 12.48
N TYR A 188 30.76 2.96 11.29
CA TYR A 188 30.00 4.20 11.04
C TYR A 188 28.61 4.11 11.67
N THR A 189 28.16 5.20 12.28
CA THR A 189 26.77 5.34 12.72
C THR A 189 25.97 5.98 11.61
N ILE A 190 24.88 5.38 11.18
CA ILE A 190 24.17 5.76 9.97
C ILE A 190 22.69 5.95 10.27
N LEU A 191 22.17 7.15 10.02
CA LEU A 191 20.74 7.44 10.01
C LEU A 191 20.30 7.66 8.58
N LEU A 192 19.44 6.79 8.07
CA LEU A 192 18.98 6.80 6.69
C LEU A 192 17.46 6.96 6.66
N SER A 193 16.94 7.96 5.94
CA SER A 193 15.50 8.04 5.69
C SER A 193 15.11 7.16 4.51
N CYS A 194 14.01 6.44 4.65
CA CYS A 194 13.51 5.51 3.64
C CYS A 194 11.98 5.51 3.63
N HIS A 195 11.38 5.25 2.48
CA HIS A 195 9.94 5.00 2.35
C HIS A 195 9.64 3.54 1.96
N ASN A 196 10.66 2.71 1.76
CA ASN A 196 10.55 1.31 1.37
C ASN A 196 10.77 0.37 2.58
N PRO A 197 9.72 -0.26 3.12
CA PRO A 197 9.84 -1.13 4.28
C PRO A 197 10.65 -2.41 4.01
N GLN A 198 10.72 -2.89 2.75
CA GLN A 198 11.52 -4.07 2.40
C GLN A 198 13.02 -3.77 2.56
N GLN A 199 13.47 -2.57 2.19
CA GLN A 199 14.86 -2.15 2.37
C GLN A 199 15.21 -2.05 3.86
N ALA A 200 14.31 -1.47 4.66
CA ALA A 200 14.48 -1.40 6.12
C ALA A 200 14.55 -2.80 6.76
N MET A 201 13.70 -3.72 6.31
CA MET A 201 13.68 -5.10 6.81
C MET A 201 14.99 -5.86 6.52
N LEU A 202 15.60 -5.62 5.34
CA LEU A 202 16.80 -6.34 4.90
C LEU A 202 18.09 -5.78 5.49
N TYR A 203 18.23 -4.46 5.58
CA TYR A 203 19.52 -3.83 5.87
C TYR A 203 19.61 -3.16 7.24
N ALA A 204 18.47 -2.78 7.85
CA ALA A 204 18.53 -2.01 9.09
C ALA A 204 18.94 -2.88 10.28
N SER A 205 19.74 -2.31 11.18
CA SER A 205 19.92 -2.87 12.53
C SER A 205 18.76 -2.47 13.47
N ARG A 206 18.14 -1.32 13.19
CA ARG A 206 17.03 -0.74 13.95
C ARG A 206 16.16 0.10 13.01
N VAL A 207 14.85 0.05 13.19
CA VAL A 207 13.88 0.84 12.44
C VAL A 207 13.16 1.78 13.39
N ILE A 208 13.08 3.05 13.00
CA ILE A 208 12.26 4.06 13.66
C ILE A 208 11.21 4.51 12.65
N ALA A 209 9.93 4.41 13.01
CA ALA A 209 8.84 4.81 12.14
C ALA A 209 8.25 6.15 12.60
N LEU A 210 8.15 7.09 11.65
CA LEU A 210 7.60 8.42 11.84
C LEU A 210 6.24 8.54 11.12
N ASP A 211 5.22 8.94 11.86
CA ASP A 211 3.86 9.17 11.35
C ASP A 211 3.25 10.40 12.04
N GLY A 212 2.64 11.29 11.26
CA GLY A 212 2.05 12.53 11.79
C GLY A 212 3.00 13.38 12.65
N GLY A 213 4.31 13.33 12.40
CA GLY A 213 5.31 14.05 13.18
C GLY A 213 5.70 13.41 14.53
N ARG A 214 5.26 12.17 14.81
CA ARG A 214 5.57 11.41 16.03
C ARG A 214 6.20 10.06 15.71
N ILE A 215 6.99 9.52 16.63
CA ILE A 215 7.50 8.15 16.52
C ILE A 215 6.39 7.18 16.91
N VAL A 216 6.11 6.23 16.02
CA VAL A 216 5.04 5.22 16.21
C VAL A 216 5.58 3.79 16.31
N ALA A 217 6.84 3.57 15.96
CA ALA A 217 7.56 2.32 16.24
C ALA A 217 9.06 2.60 16.34
N ASP A 218 9.74 1.84 17.20
CA ASP A 218 11.18 1.92 17.40
C ASP A 218 11.69 0.56 17.90
N GLY A 219 12.58 -0.09 17.14
CA GLY A 219 13.15 -1.36 17.54
C GLY A 219 13.82 -2.12 16.41
N PRO A 220 14.21 -3.39 16.64
CA PRO A 220 14.71 -4.28 15.60
C PRO A 220 13.71 -4.39 14.43
N PRO A 221 14.17 -4.63 13.18
CA PRO A 221 13.29 -4.61 12.01
C PRO A 221 12.08 -5.54 12.11
N ARG A 222 12.26 -6.77 12.63
CA ARG A 222 11.17 -7.74 12.80
C ARG A 222 10.10 -7.31 13.81
N ASP A 223 10.48 -6.52 14.82
CA ASP A 223 9.58 -6.07 15.88
C ASP A 223 8.90 -4.75 15.50
N ALA A 224 9.65 -3.84 14.87
CA ALA A 224 9.16 -2.53 14.48
C ALA A 224 8.31 -2.60 13.20
N VAL A 225 8.74 -3.34 12.18
CA VAL A 225 8.06 -3.40 10.87
C VAL A 225 7.01 -4.50 10.91
N THR A 226 5.80 -4.15 11.32
CA THR A 226 4.67 -5.08 11.44
C THR A 226 3.57 -4.83 10.39
N PRO A 227 2.68 -5.80 10.10
CA PRO A 227 1.51 -5.55 9.25
C PRO A 227 0.65 -4.38 9.72
N ALA A 228 0.51 -4.19 11.03
CA ALA A 228 -0.25 -3.07 11.61
C ALA A 228 0.43 -1.73 11.31
N LEU A 229 1.76 -1.65 11.49
CA LEU A 229 2.53 -0.46 11.15
C LEU A 229 2.42 -0.11 9.65
N LEU A 230 2.58 -1.10 8.76
CA LEU A 230 2.48 -0.84 7.32
C LEU A 230 1.10 -0.35 6.90
N ARG A 231 0.04 -0.87 7.55
CA ARG A 231 -1.32 -0.39 7.35
C ARG A 231 -1.48 1.05 7.84
N GLN A 232 -0.90 1.40 8.98
CA GLN A 232 -0.93 2.76 9.52
C GLN A 232 -0.18 3.74 8.62
N LEU A 233 1.07 3.45 8.27
CA LEU A 233 1.94 4.36 7.50
C LEU A 233 1.48 4.54 6.05
N TYR A 234 1.02 3.46 5.40
CA TYR A 234 0.82 3.45 3.95
C TYR A 234 -0.60 3.15 3.51
N GLY A 235 -1.50 2.75 4.42
CA GLY A 235 -2.87 2.35 4.07
C GLY A 235 -2.95 1.06 3.24
N VAL A 236 -1.88 0.25 3.25
CA VAL A 236 -1.73 -0.98 2.47
C VAL A 236 -1.66 -2.19 3.42
N PRO A 237 -2.57 -3.18 3.31
CA PRO A 237 -2.38 -4.46 3.99
C PRO A 237 -1.19 -5.20 3.38
N ALA A 238 -0.34 -5.81 4.20
CA ALA A 238 0.83 -6.56 3.74
C ALA A 238 0.92 -7.92 4.44
N ARG A 239 1.49 -8.90 3.74
CA ARG A 239 1.86 -10.21 4.29
C ARG A 239 3.38 -10.29 4.44
N PHE A 240 3.80 -11.04 5.44
CA PHE A 240 5.20 -11.29 5.75
C PHE A 240 5.42 -12.77 5.49
N LEU A 241 6.41 -13.07 4.67
CA LEU A 241 6.79 -14.43 4.31
C LEU A 241 8.26 -14.61 4.69
N ASP A 242 8.55 -15.55 5.59
CA ASP A 242 9.92 -15.95 5.84
C ASP A 242 10.43 -16.77 4.64
N THR A 243 11.59 -16.39 4.15
CA THR A 243 12.37 -17.07 3.12
C THR A 243 13.76 -17.40 3.67
N ASP A 244 14.53 -18.19 2.93
CA ASP A 244 15.92 -18.51 3.31
C ASP A 244 16.81 -17.25 3.35
N ASP A 245 16.43 -16.20 2.61
CA ASP A 245 17.16 -14.93 2.48
C ASP A 245 16.62 -13.81 3.40
N GLY A 246 15.62 -14.09 4.24
CA GLY A 246 15.04 -13.13 5.18
C GLY A 246 13.51 -13.00 5.07
N VAL A 247 12.98 -11.82 5.36
CA VAL A 247 11.52 -11.59 5.34
C VAL A 247 11.11 -10.84 4.10
N LEU A 248 10.22 -11.42 3.31
CA LEU A 248 9.57 -10.76 2.19
C LEU A 248 8.26 -10.10 2.64
N ILE A 249 8.14 -8.80 2.36
CA ILE A 249 6.93 -8.02 2.59
C ILE A 249 6.17 -7.92 1.27
N ALA A 250 5.04 -8.62 1.18
CA ALA A 250 4.17 -8.64 0.01
C ALA A 250 2.95 -7.74 0.23
N PRO A 251 2.79 -6.62 -0.50
CA PRO A 251 1.56 -5.83 -0.45
C PRO A 251 0.38 -6.64 -0.99
N VAL A 252 -0.73 -6.63 -0.25
CA VAL A 252 -1.96 -7.33 -0.62
C VAL A 252 -2.80 -6.35 -1.44
N ARG A 253 -2.94 -6.63 -2.74
CA ARG A 253 -3.72 -5.80 -3.68
C ARG A 253 -5.17 -5.66 -3.17
N ARG A 254 -5.70 -4.43 -3.15
CA ARG A 254 -7.09 -4.12 -2.73
C ARG A 254 -8.17 -4.82 -3.56
N SER A 255 -7.84 -5.41 -4.71
CA SER A 255 -8.75 -6.29 -5.45
C SER A 255 -9.12 -7.55 -4.65
N MET A 256 -8.37 -7.88 -3.60
CA MET A 256 -8.78 -8.81 -2.55
C MET A 256 -9.61 -8.07 -1.50
N PHE A 257 -10.94 -8.10 -1.65
CA PHE A 257 -11.87 -7.67 -0.61
C PHE A 257 -11.62 -8.51 0.65
N ARG A 258 -11.07 -7.93 1.73
CA ARG A 258 -10.87 -8.65 2.99
C ARG A 258 -12.11 -8.50 3.86
N TRP A 259 -12.72 -9.64 4.15
CA TRP A 259 -13.88 -9.76 5.00
C TRP A 259 -13.48 -9.64 6.48
N THR A 260 -14.01 -8.66 7.22
CA THR A 260 -13.94 -8.66 8.69
C THR A 260 -15.11 -9.46 9.26
N PRO A 261 -15.04 -9.92 10.53
CA PRO A 261 -16.17 -10.62 11.16
C PRO A 261 -17.49 -9.82 11.09
N ASP A 262 -17.44 -8.51 11.30
CA ASP A 262 -18.62 -7.65 11.17
C ASP A 262 -19.13 -7.56 9.73
N MET A 263 -18.24 -7.43 8.74
CA MET A 263 -18.64 -7.41 7.33
C MET A 263 -19.32 -8.72 6.91
N ILE A 264 -18.78 -9.87 7.36
CA ILE A 264 -19.38 -11.18 7.12
C ILE A 264 -20.78 -11.21 7.74
N ARG A 265 -20.88 -10.88 9.03
CA ARG A 265 -22.16 -10.85 9.75
C ARG A 265 -23.19 -10.00 9.04
N PHE A 266 -22.85 -8.76 8.67
CA PHE A 266 -23.78 -7.87 7.99
C PHE A 266 -24.22 -8.40 6.61
N MET A 267 -23.30 -8.96 5.82
CA MET A 267 -23.67 -9.47 4.50
C MET A 267 -24.48 -10.77 4.59
N VAL A 268 -24.17 -11.66 5.54
CA VAL A 268 -24.96 -12.87 5.81
C VAL A 268 -26.38 -12.49 6.26
N ASP A 269 -26.50 -11.61 7.27
CA ASP A 269 -27.80 -11.12 7.76
C ASP A 269 -28.63 -10.51 6.61
N ALA A 270 -28.00 -9.75 5.71
CA ALA A 270 -28.69 -9.17 4.55
C ALA A 270 -29.14 -10.21 3.53
N GLU A 271 -28.28 -11.16 3.17
CA GLU A 271 -28.59 -12.20 2.19
C GLU A 271 -29.72 -13.12 2.66
N ASP A 272 -29.75 -13.45 3.95
CA ASP A 272 -30.79 -14.30 4.54
C ASP A 272 -32.12 -13.57 4.69
N TYR A 273 -32.11 -12.23 4.74
CA TYR A 273 -33.30 -11.43 5.03
C TYR A 273 -33.98 -10.80 3.80
N ASN A 274 -33.23 -10.22 2.86
CA ASN A 274 -33.81 -9.36 1.81
C ASN A 274 -34.26 -10.11 0.54
N GLY A 275 -33.91 -11.38 0.37
CA GLY A 275 -34.32 -12.21 -0.77
C GLY A 275 -33.74 -11.79 -2.13
N ALA A 276 -32.74 -10.89 -2.16
CA ALA A 276 -32.11 -10.43 -3.39
C ALA A 276 -31.42 -11.58 -4.14
N ALA A 277 -30.76 -12.49 -3.42
CA ALA A 277 -30.06 -13.64 -3.98
C ALA A 277 -31.03 -14.58 -4.73
N GLU A 278 -32.19 -14.88 -4.14
CA GLU A 278 -33.25 -15.70 -4.75
C GLU A 278 -33.78 -15.08 -6.04
N THR A 279 -34.07 -13.78 -6.00
CA THR A 279 -34.57 -13.05 -7.16
C THR A 279 -33.54 -13.07 -8.31
N LEU A 280 -32.26 -12.87 -8.00
CA LEU A 280 -31.18 -12.95 -8.98
C LEU A 280 -30.98 -14.37 -9.52
N ALA A 281 -31.02 -15.39 -8.67
CA ALA A 281 -30.86 -16.79 -9.08
C ALA A 281 -31.99 -17.24 -10.02
N ALA A 282 -33.24 -16.87 -9.72
CA ALA A 282 -34.38 -17.13 -10.59
C ALA A 282 -34.26 -16.45 -11.95
N ALA A 283 -33.78 -15.20 -11.99
CA ALA A 283 -33.51 -14.49 -13.24
C ALA A 283 -32.37 -15.13 -14.04
N LEU A 284 -31.25 -15.47 -13.39
CA LEU A 284 -30.12 -16.14 -14.03
C LEU A 284 -30.53 -17.49 -14.63
N ARG A 285 -31.43 -18.24 -13.97
CA ARG A 285 -31.91 -19.51 -14.49
C ARG A 285 -32.64 -19.39 -15.83
N GLN A 286 -33.37 -18.29 -16.05
CA GLN A 286 -34.06 -18.04 -17.31
C GLN A 286 -33.10 -17.67 -18.46
N LEU A 287 -31.91 -17.16 -18.10
CA LEU A 287 -30.95 -16.60 -19.05
C LEU A 287 -29.80 -17.56 -19.39
N ILE A 288 -29.46 -18.48 -18.48
CA ILE A 288 -28.34 -19.40 -18.63
C ILE A 288 -28.83 -20.78 -19.07
N PRO A 289 -28.38 -21.29 -20.23
CA PRO A 289 -28.65 -22.65 -20.65
C PRO A 289 -27.76 -23.66 -19.90
N GLY A 290 -28.28 -24.87 -19.70
CA GLY A 290 -27.60 -25.95 -18.98
C GLY A 290 -27.90 -25.98 -17.48
N ASP A 291 -27.23 -26.91 -16.81
CA ASP A 291 -27.49 -27.27 -15.42
C ASP A 291 -26.27 -27.10 -14.50
N GLU A 292 -25.13 -26.63 -15.04
CA GLU A 292 -23.90 -26.36 -14.29
C GLU A 292 -23.52 -24.87 -14.38
N ILE A 293 -23.21 -24.26 -13.24
CA ILE A 293 -22.79 -22.86 -13.13
C ILE A 293 -21.69 -22.65 -12.08
N CYS A 294 -20.70 -21.82 -12.42
CA CYS A 294 -19.69 -21.32 -11.48
C CYS A 294 -19.99 -19.88 -11.07
N ASP A 295 -20.18 -19.64 -9.77
CA ASP A 295 -20.27 -18.33 -9.15
C ASP A 295 -18.86 -17.81 -8.82
N ALA A 296 -18.36 -16.94 -9.69
CA ALA A 296 -16.99 -16.45 -9.68
C ALA A 296 -16.85 -15.21 -8.77
N GLY A 297 -16.15 -15.38 -7.65
CA GLY A 297 -16.06 -14.38 -6.59
C GLY A 297 -17.33 -14.37 -5.73
N CYS A 298 -17.75 -15.54 -5.26
CA CYS A 298 -19.05 -15.75 -4.61
C CYS A 298 -19.22 -14.99 -3.28
N GLY A 299 -18.14 -14.46 -2.69
CA GLY A 299 -18.18 -13.78 -1.40
C GLY A 299 -18.67 -14.74 -0.30
N VAL A 300 -19.62 -14.27 0.52
CA VAL A 300 -20.23 -15.08 1.60
C VAL A 300 -21.27 -16.09 1.10
N GLY A 301 -21.49 -16.15 -0.23
CA GLY A 301 -22.13 -17.29 -0.90
C GLY A 301 -23.66 -17.30 -0.97
N GLY A 302 -24.35 -16.19 -0.65
CA GLY A 302 -25.82 -16.16 -0.73
C GLY A 302 -26.36 -16.42 -2.13
N LEU A 303 -25.73 -15.89 -3.17
CA LEU A 303 -26.11 -16.21 -4.55
C LEU A 303 -25.85 -17.68 -4.88
N SER A 304 -24.70 -18.22 -4.49
CA SER A 304 -24.37 -19.63 -4.69
C SER A 304 -25.40 -20.56 -4.05
N LEU A 305 -25.85 -20.26 -2.83
CA LEU A 305 -26.91 -21.02 -2.14
C LEU A 305 -28.27 -20.91 -2.84
N ALA A 306 -28.64 -19.73 -3.35
CA ALA A 306 -29.88 -19.56 -4.09
C ALA A 306 -29.85 -20.30 -5.45
N LEU A 307 -28.69 -20.35 -6.11
CA LEU A 307 -28.51 -21.04 -7.38
C LEU A 307 -28.71 -22.56 -7.29
N THR A 308 -28.44 -23.20 -6.14
CA THR A 308 -28.60 -24.67 -6.01
C THR A 308 -30.04 -25.13 -6.19
N LYS A 309 -31.03 -24.25 -6.01
CA LYS A 309 -32.45 -24.55 -6.28
C LYS A 309 -32.79 -24.65 -7.76
N HIS A 310 -31.90 -24.18 -8.63
CA HIS A 310 -32.15 -23.99 -10.05
C HIS A 310 -31.17 -24.74 -10.96
N PHE A 311 -29.99 -25.09 -10.44
CA PHE A 311 -28.91 -25.75 -11.16
C PHE A 311 -28.46 -26.99 -10.42
N SER A 312 -28.33 -28.10 -11.16
CA SER A 312 -27.93 -29.41 -10.66
C SER A 312 -26.50 -29.43 -10.11
N ARG A 313 -25.63 -28.53 -10.60
CA ARG A 313 -24.27 -28.35 -10.09
C ARG A 313 -23.91 -26.87 -10.00
N VAL A 314 -23.62 -26.41 -8.79
CA VAL A 314 -23.17 -25.02 -8.53
C VAL A 314 -21.79 -25.07 -7.92
N ILE A 315 -20.88 -24.25 -8.43
CA ILE A 315 -19.52 -24.11 -7.91
C ILE A 315 -19.38 -22.71 -7.34
N ALA A 316 -19.08 -22.60 -6.05
CA ALA A 316 -18.86 -21.34 -5.34
C ALA A 316 -17.34 -21.11 -5.25
N ALA A 317 -16.81 -20.22 -6.09
CA ALA A 317 -15.38 -19.96 -6.17
C ALA A 317 -15.02 -18.60 -5.58
N ASP A 318 -14.12 -18.58 -4.60
CA ASP A 318 -13.58 -17.34 -4.03
C ASP A 318 -12.15 -17.53 -3.51
N LEU A 319 -11.40 -16.42 -3.41
CA LEU A 319 -10.04 -16.41 -2.85
C LEU A 319 -10.05 -16.20 -1.33
N SER A 320 -11.15 -15.66 -0.78
CA SER A 320 -11.30 -15.35 0.63
C SER A 320 -11.68 -16.58 1.45
N ALA A 321 -10.71 -17.13 2.18
CA ALA A 321 -10.95 -18.22 3.12
C ALA A 321 -12.03 -17.87 4.16
N ASP A 322 -12.07 -16.61 4.63
CA ASP A 322 -13.04 -16.15 5.62
C ASP A 322 -14.48 -16.15 5.05
N ALA A 323 -14.63 -15.80 3.77
CA ALA A 323 -15.94 -15.76 3.12
C ALA A 323 -16.45 -17.17 2.81
N LEU A 324 -15.56 -18.04 2.33
CA LEU A 324 -15.86 -19.46 2.12
C LEU A 324 -16.18 -20.18 3.44
N ALA A 325 -15.50 -19.85 4.54
CA ALA A 325 -15.83 -20.38 5.86
C ALA A 325 -17.24 -19.97 6.31
N ALA A 326 -17.66 -18.74 6.03
CA ALA A 326 -19.01 -18.27 6.32
C ALA A 326 -20.07 -19.01 5.46
N LEU A 327 -19.78 -19.22 4.18
CA LEU A 327 -20.62 -20.05 3.32
C LEU A 327 -20.73 -21.47 3.87
N GLU A 328 -19.59 -22.10 4.23
CA GLU A 328 -19.53 -23.46 4.75
C GLU A 328 -20.42 -23.64 5.99
N GLN A 329 -20.46 -22.65 6.88
CA GLN A 329 -21.30 -22.68 8.08
C GLN A 329 -22.80 -22.58 7.80
N ARG A 330 -23.20 -21.95 6.69
CA ARG A 330 -24.60 -21.75 6.28
C ARG A 330 -25.17 -22.91 5.47
N ARG A 331 -24.33 -23.86 5.06
CA ARG A 331 -24.70 -25.01 4.23
C ARG A 331 -25.77 -25.90 4.90
N GLN A 332 -26.94 -26.02 4.26
CA GLN A 332 -28.01 -26.94 4.64
C GLN A 332 -28.65 -27.53 3.36
N GLY A 333 -28.88 -28.85 3.27
CA GLY A 333 -29.50 -29.48 2.08
C GLY A 333 -28.57 -29.65 0.87
N GLU A 334 -29.09 -29.48 -0.36
CA GLU A 334 -28.31 -29.47 -1.61
C GLU A 334 -27.41 -28.22 -1.66
N GLN A 335 -26.11 -28.44 -1.86
CA GLN A 335 -25.07 -27.45 -1.57
C GLN A 335 -24.12 -27.22 -2.73
N PRO A 336 -23.58 -25.99 -2.88
CA PRO A 336 -22.58 -25.73 -3.89
C PRO A 336 -21.25 -26.42 -3.55
N GLU A 337 -20.51 -26.80 -4.58
CA GLU A 337 -19.10 -27.21 -4.49
C GLU A 337 -18.26 -25.96 -4.17
N ILE A 338 -17.58 -25.95 -3.03
CA ILE A 338 -16.72 -24.82 -2.65
C ILE A 338 -15.33 -24.99 -3.25
N LEU A 339 -14.87 -23.96 -3.95
CA LEU A 339 -13.53 -23.91 -4.53
C LEU A 339 -12.75 -22.70 -4.01
N HIS A 340 -11.73 -22.95 -3.18
CA HIS A 340 -10.80 -21.91 -2.73
C HIS A 340 -9.77 -21.60 -3.82
N THR A 341 -10.04 -20.59 -4.64
CA THR A 341 -9.18 -20.22 -5.77
C THR A 341 -9.29 -18.74 -6.12
N ASP A 342 -8.22 -18.20 -6.69
CA ASP A 342 -8.30 -16.91 -7.37
C ASP A 342 -8.80 -17.13 -8.81
N ILE A 343 -10.11 -16.99 -9.00
CA ILE A 343 -10.76 -17.20 -10.30
C ILE A 343 -10.26 -16.25 -11.39
N LEU A 344 -9.64 -15.11 -11.04
CA LEU A 344 -9.13 -14.16 -12.02
C LEU A 344 -7.72 -14.51 -12.51
N SER A 345 -6.92 -15.20 -11.70
CA SER A 345 -5.52 -15.50 -12.02
C SER A 345 -5.23 -16.97 -12.29
N ARG A 346 -5.95 -17.90 -11.64
CA ARG A 346 -5.75 -19.34 -11.79
C ARG A 346 -6.69 -19.91 -12.82
N ARG A 347 -6.17 -20.76 -13.70
CA ARG A 347 -6.93 -21.49 -14.71
C ARG A 347 -7.38 -22.83 -14.16
N THR A 348 -8.59 -23.25 -14.51
CA THR A 348 -9.08 -24.62 -14.28
C THR A 348 -8.63 -25.57 -15.39
N ASP A 349 -8.46 -26.85 -15.06
CA ASP A 349 -8.14 -27.87 -16.06
C ASP A 349 -9.31 -28.12 -17.01
N THR A 350 -10.54 -28.06 -16.48
CA THR A 350 -11.78 -28.19 -17.25
C THR A 350 -12.54 -26.86 -17.23
N PRO A 351 -12.86 -26.26 -18.40
CA PRO A 351 -13.67 -25.05 -18.46
C PRO A 351 -15.10 -25.29 -17.95
N TYR A 352 -15.64 -24.32 -17.23
CA TYR A 352 -17.04 -24.31 -16.80
C TYR A 352 -17.98 -24.16 -18.00
N ALA A 353 -19.16 -24.78 -17.94
CA ALA A 353 -20.19 -24.62 -18.97
C ALA A 353 -20.81 -23.22 -18.92
N SER A 354 -21.01 -22.69 -17.72
CA SER A 354 -21.43 -21.31 -17.50
C SER A 354 -20.76 -20.67 -16.29
N MET A 355 -20.58 -19.35 -16.32
CA MET A 355 -20.00 -18.58 -15.23
C MET A 355 -20.87 -17.35 -14.93
N VAL A 356 -21.01 -17.00 -13.66
CA VAL A 356 -21.61 -15.74 -13.22
C VAL A 356 -20.61 -14.90 -12.43
N PHE A 357 -20.52 -13.62 -12.74
CA PHE A 357 -19.73 -12.62 -12.01
C PHE A 357 -20.69 -11.59 -11.40
N CYS A 358 -20.97 -11.72 -10.10
CA CYS A 358 -21.93 -10.85 -9.42
C CYS A 358 -21.24 -9.72 -8.65
N SER A 359 -21.31 -8.49 -9.16
CA SER A 359 -20.67 -7.31 -8.56
C SER A 359 -19.16 -7.49 -8.26
N PHE A 360 -18.49 -8.35 -9.04
CA PHE A 360 -17.11 -8.77 -8.85
C PHE A 360 -16.28 -8.57 -10.13
N GLY A 361 -15.02 -8.17 -9.98
CA GLY A 361 -14.06 -7.96 -11.08
C GLY A 361 -14.24 -6.66 -11.88
N GLN A 362 -13.18 -6.19 -12.51
CA GLN A 362 -13.25 -5.17 -13.57
C GLN A 362 -13.55 -5.81 -14.94
N PRO A 363 -14.09 -5.07 -15.92
CA PRO A 363 -14.46 -5.63 -17.23
C PRO A 363 -13.36 -6.48 -17.89
N ASP A 364 -12.12 -5.98 -17.99
CA ASP A 364 -11.02 -6.75 -18.60
C ASP A 364 -10.63 -8.00 -17.82
N GLU A 365 -10.70 -7.95 -16.48
CA GLU A 365 -10.43 -9.11 -15.62
C GLU A 365 -11.49 -10.20 -15.83
N ILE A 366 -12.76 -9.79 -15.87
CA ILE A 366 -13.90 -10.68 -16.12
C ILE A 366 -13.77 -11.32 -17.49
N LEU A 367 -13.56 -10.54 -18.54
CA LEU A 367 -13.46 -11.05 -19.91
C LEU A 367 -12.26 -12.00 -20.08
N THR A 368 -11.12 -11.66 -19.47
CA THR A 368 -9.94 -12.53 -19.49
C THR A 368 -10.19 -13.85 -18.78
N ALA A 369 -10.77 -13.81 -17.57
CA ALA A 369 -11.09 -15.00 -16.81
C ALA A 369 -12.13 -15.88 -17.53
N ALA A 370 -13.22 -15.27 -18.01
CA ALA A 370 -14.28 -15.93 -18.76
C ALA A 370 -13.75 -16.61 -20.03
N ARG A 371 -12.92 -15.93 -20.82
CA ARG A 371 -12.33 -16.51 -22.04
C ARG A 371 -11.46 -17.74 -21.77
N ARG A 372 -10.75 -17.73 -20.64
CA ARG A 372 -9.81 -18.80 -20.25
C ARG A 372 -10.50 -20.00 -19.62
N GLN A 373 -11.64 -19.79 -18.96
CA GLN A 373 -12.22 -20.75 -18.02
C GLN A 373 -13.69 -21.09 -18.29
N CYS A 374 -14.38 -20.41 -19.21
CA CYS A 374 -15.75 -20.73 -19.61
C CYS A 374 -15.77 -21.23 -21.05
N SER A 375 -16.55 -22.27 -21.31
CA SER A 375 -16.79 -22.80 -22.67
C SER A 375 -18.10 -22.31 -23.29
N GLY A 376 -19.03 -21.79 -22.48
CA GLY A 376 -20.36 -21.39 -22.90
C GLY A 376 -20.74 -20.00 -22.42
N THR A 377 -21.81 -19.93 -21.61
CA THR A 377 -22.49 -18.68 -21.27
C THR A 377 -21.82 -17.96 -20.09
N VAL A 378 -21.65 -16.66 -20.20
CA VAL A 378 -21.12 -15.80 -19.14
C VAL A 378 -22.20 -14.79 -18.78
N ALA A 379 -22.54 -14.74 -17.50
CA ALA A 379 -23.43 -13.74 -16.94
C ALA A 379 -22.63 -12.75 -16.08
N VAL A 380 -22.81 -11.46 -16.30
CA VAL A 380 -22.20 -10.42 -15.48
C VAL A 380 -23.30 -9.57 -14.86
N VAL A 381 -23.41 -9.61 -13.53
CA VAL A 381 -24.50 -8.97 -12.78
C VAL A 381 -23.96 -7.70 -12.11
N GLN A 382 -24.39 -6.53 -12.60
CA GLN A 382 -23.91 -5.23 -12.15
C GLN A 382 -25.05 -4.34 -11.68
N LYS A 383 -24.81 -3.49 -10.68
CA LYS A 383 -25.82 -2.52 -10.22
C LYS A 383 -25.97 -1.38 -11.23
N ALA A 384 -27.21 -1.00 -11.54
CA ALA A 384 -27.51 0.14 -12.40
C ALA A 384 -27.27 1.51 -11.74
N ASN A 385 -27.36 1.58 -10.42
CA ASN A 385 -27.37 2.85 -9.69
C ASN A 385 -26.03 3.60 -9.75
N LYS A 386 -26.08 4.90 -10.10
CA LYS A 386 -24.91 5.78 -10.28
C LYS A 386 -24.23 6.21 -8.98
N HIS A 387 -24.88 6.06 -7.81
CA HIS A 387 -24.37 6.57 -6.52
C HIS A 387 -24.07 5.44 -5.53
N HIS A 388 -23.06 5.64 -4.68
CA HIS A 388 -22.79 4.73 -3.59
C HIS A 388 -23.86 4.86 -2.49
N ALA A 389 -24.75 3.87 -2.39
CA ALA A 389 -25.92 3.90 -1.50
C ALA A 389 -25.60 4.21 -0.02
N PHE A 390 -24.38 3.90 0.44
CA PHE A 390 -23.99 4.07 1.84
C PHE A 390 -23.15 5.31 2.13
N SER A 391 -22.87 6.15 1.12
CA SER A 391 -22.19 7.43 1.34
C SER A 391 -23.17 8.48 1.87
N LEU A 392 -22.76 9.27 2.88
CA LEU A 392 -23.62 10.30 3.49
C LEU A 392 -23.70 11.59 2.66
N ASP A 393 -22.70 11.87 1.84
CA ASP A 393 -22.57 13.11 1.05
C ASP A 393 -23.10 12.98 -0.39
N GLY A 394 -23.57 11.79 -0.81
CA GLY A 394 -24.07 11.51 -2.16
C GLY A 394 -23.05 11.70 -3.30
N GLY A 395 -21.79 12.04 -3.00
CA GLY A 395 -20.87 12.63 -3.97
C GLY A 395 -20.04 11.62 -4.79
N GLN A 396 -19.90 10.38 -4.33
CA GLN A 396 -19.10 9.38 -5.05
C GLN A 396 -19.94 8.57 -6.05
N ARG A 397 -19.69 8.84 -7.34
CA ARG A 397 -20.23 8.05 -8.45
C ARG A 397 -19.63 6.64 -8.42
N ARG A 398 -20.47 5.61 -8.43
CA ARG A 398 -20.04 4.23 -8.73
C ARG A 398 -19.71 4.12 -10.23
N LEU A 399 -18.79 3.23 -10.54
CA LEU A 399 -18.56 2.78 -11.92
C LEU A 399 -19.88 2.20 -12.45
N SER A 400 -20.43 2.83 -13.48
CA SER A 400 -21.73 2.48 -14.07
C SER A 400 -21.66 1.21 -14.92
N PRO A 401 -22.80 0.54 -15.20
CA PRO A 401 -22.92 -0.55 -16.19
C PRO A 401 -22.39 -0.18 -17.58
N GLY A 402 -22.21 1.12 -17.87
CA GLY A 402 -21.63 1.62 -19.10
C GLY A 402 -20.24 1.05 -19.38
N ARG A 403 -19.38 0.84 -18.38
CA ARG A 403 -18.00 0.38 -18.64
C ARG A 403 -17.91 -1.03 -19.22
N LEU A 404 -18.80 -1.95 -18.84
CA LEU A 404 -18.79 -3.29 -19.43
C LEU A 404 -19.38 -3.25 -20.84
N ALA A 405 -20.56 -2.64 -21.01
CA ALA A 405 -21.20 -2.50 -22.33
C ALA A 405 -20.29 -1.77 -23.33
N GLU A 406 -19.72 -0.62 -22.96
CA GLU A 406 -18.75 0.13 -23.76
C GLU A 406 -17.54 -0.73 -24.13
N ARG A 407 -17.08 -1.59 -23.22
CA ARG A 407 -15.94 -2.47 -23.47
C ARG A 407 -16.31 -3.62 -24.40
N LEU A 408 -17.49 -4.20 -24.26
CA LEU A 408 -18.01 -5.24 -25.15
C LEU A 408 -18.21 -4.67 -26.56
N ASP A 409 -18.81 -3.48 -26.68
CA ASP A 409 -18.99 -2.76 -27.95
C ASP A 409 -17.63 -2.45 -28.61
N ALA A 410 -16.66 -1.98 -27.84
CA ALA A 410 -15.30 -1.70 -28.34
C ALA A 410 -14.56 -2.95 -28.83
N LEU A 411 -14.92 -4.14 -28.32
CA LEU A 411 -14.37 -5.42 -28.73
C LEU A 411 -15.28 -6.16 -29.75
N SER A 412 -16.40 -5.55 -30.14
CA SER A 412 -17.42 -6.16 -31.01
C SER A 412 -17.95 -7.51 -30.50
N ILE A 413 -18.04 -7.68 -29.17
CA ILE A 413 -18.55 -8.91 -28.55
C ILE A 413 -20.08 -8.83 -28.48
N PRO A 414 -20.84 -9.79 -29.05
CA PRO A 414 -22.30 -9.81 -28.91
C PRO A 414 -22.73 -10.04 -27.47
N TYR A 415 -23.74 -9.30 -27.01
CA TYR A 415 -24.34 -9.49 -25.68
C TYR A 415 -25.82 -9.13 -25.67
N SER A 416 -26.52 -9.57 -24.61
CA SER A 416 -27.87 -9.13 -24.27
C SER A 416 -27.91 -8.63 -22.82
N GLN A 417 -28.88 -7.78 -22.50
CA GLN A 417 -29.05 -7.24 -21.15
C GLN A 417 -30.49 -7.42 -20.67
N THR A 418 -30.63 -7.72 -19.38
CA THR A 418 -31.92 -7.81 -18.70
C THR A 418 -31.83 -7.08 -17.37
N GLU A 419 -32.83 -6.26 -17.07
CA GLU A 419 -32.94 -5.57 -15.78
C GLU A 419 -33.72 -6.39 -14.77
N VAL A 420 -33.21 -6.46 -13.55
CA VAL A 420 -33.84 -7.15 -12.43
C VAL A 420 -33.89 -6.21 -11.24
N ALA A 421 -35.10 -5.88 -10.80
CA ALA A 421 -35.31 -5.11 -9.59
C ALA A 421 -35.23 -6.02 -8.36
N VAL A 422 -34.41 -5.64 -7.38
CA VAL A 422 -34.32 -6.33 -6.09
C VAL A 422 -34.32 -5.30 -4.97
N ASP A 423 -34.78 -5.71 -3.78
CA ASP A 423 -34.47 -4.97 -2.57
C ASP A 423 -33.14 -5.47 -2.01
N LYS A 424 -32.11 -4.61 -2.01
CA LYS A 424 -30.82 -4.91 -1.40
C LYS A 424 -30.64 -4.18 -0.07
N GLY A 425 -31.74 -3.96 0.62
CA GLY A 425 -31.72 -3.32 1.92
C GLY A 425 -30.95 -4.14 2.96
N GLN A 426 -30.61 -3.45 4.04
CA GLN A 426 -29.75 -3.98 5.09
C GLN A 426 -30.54 -4.02 6.40
N PRO A 427 -30.78 -5.21 6.97
CA PRO A 427 -31.33 -5.34 8.31
C PRO A 427 -30.26 -5.05 9.37
N PHE A 428 -30.68 -4.48 10.49
CA PHE A 428 -29.84 -4.17 11.65
C PHE A 428 -30.49 -4.64 12.94
N ARG A 429 -29.68 -5.24 13.82
CA ARG A 429 -30.11 -5.72 15.14
C ARG A 429 -30.23 -4.59 16.16
N SER A 430 -29.54 -3.48 15.94
CA SER A 430 -29.57 -2.28 16.78
C SER A 430 -29.16 -1.03 15.98
N LEU A 431 -29.31 0.15 16.59
CA LEU A 431 -28.83 1.40 16.00
C LEU A 431 -27.29 1.44 15.96
N ASP A 432 -26.61 0.87 16.94
CA ASP A 432 -25.14 0.78 16.96
C ASP A 432 -24.62 -0.09 15.81
N ASP A 433 -25.30 -1.19 15.50
CA ASP A 433 -25.00 -2.02 14.32
C ASP A 433 -25.13 -1.21 13.03
N ALA A 434 -26.17 -0.39 12.91
CA ALA A 434 -26.35 0.48 11.76
C ALA A 434 -25.21 1.51 11.65
N VAL A 435 -24.85 2.17 12.76
CA VAL A 435 -23.74 3.15 12.78
C VAL A 435 -22.41 2.49 12.40
N LEU A 436 -22.13 1.29 12.93
CA LEU A 436 -20.94 0.52 12.58
C LEU A 436 -20.93 0.13 11.09
N PHE A 437 -22.07 -0.31 10.56
CA PHE A 437 -22.19 -0.62 9.13
C PHE A 437 -21.89 0.62 8.28
N PHE A 438 -22.50 1.77 8.58
CA PHE A 438 -22.20 3.00 7.84
C PHE A 438 -20.73 3.40 8.00
N HIS A 439 -20.11 3.21 9.17
CA HIS A 439 -18.66 3.42 9.34
C HIS A 439 -17.82 2.54 8.41
N ILE A 440 -18.15 1.25 8.31
CA ILE A 440 -17.41 0.29 7.49
C ILE A 440 -17.58 0.57 6.00
N TYR A 441 -18.80 0.92 5.57
CA TYR A 441 -19.16 1.01 4.15
C TYR A 441 -19.23 2.44 3.61
N ASN A 442 -19.05 3.48 4.43
CA ASN A 442 -19.00 4.86 3.96
C ASN A 442 -17.76 5.09 3.07
N ARG A 443 -17.96 5.73 1.91
CA ARG A 443 -16.90 6.04 0.93
C ARG A 443 -16.78 7.53 0.62
N GLY A 444 -17.52 8.39 1.31
CA GLY A 444 -17.49 9.85 1.15
C GLY A 444 -17.52 10.58 2.51
N GLY A 445 -17.06 11.83 2.55
CA GLY A 445 -17.01 12.62 3.79
C GLY A 445 -15.98 12.16 4.84
N ASP A 446 -15.92 12.90 5.96
CA ASP A 446 -15.11 12.56 7.13
C ASP A 446 -15.75 11.38 7.89
N ALA A 447 -14.95 10.40 8.32
CA ALA A 447 -15.43 9.27 9.12
C ALA A 447 -16.11 9.72 10.43
N SER A 448 -15.71 10.87 10.98
CA SER A 448 -16.34 11.48 12.16
C SER A 448 -17.80 11.90 11.95
N SER A 449 -18.25 12.02 10.68
CA SER A 449 -19.61 12.43 10.33
C SER A 449 -20.65 11.32 10.46
N VAL A 450 -20.24 10.05 10.61
CA VAL A 450 -21.17 8.93 10.78
C VAL A 450 -21.55 8.83 12.26
N THR A 451 -22.71 9.31 12.64
CA THR A 451 -23.23 9.25 14.03
C THR A 451 -24.64 8.67 14.07
N ALA A 452 -25.11 8.26 15.25
CA ALA A 452 -26.48 7.78 15.45
C ALA A 452 -27.52 8.80 14.93
N GLU A 453 -27.31 10.09 15.17
CA GLU A 453 -28.20 11.18 14.71
C GLU A 453 -28.25 11.29 13.19
N THR A 454 -27.13 11.05 12.50
CA THR A 454 -27.07 11.12 11.02
C THR A 454 -27.57 9.84 10.34
N VAL A 455 -27.50 8.70 11.02
CA VAL A 455 -27.87 7.39 10.47
C VAL A 455 -29.36 7.10 10.69
N LEU A 456 -29.89 7.38 11.88
CA LEU A 456 -31.27 7.04 12.27
C LEU A 456 -32.35 7.52 11.27
N PRO A 457 -32.30 8.75 10.71
CA PRO A 457 -33.31 9.22 9.75
C PRO A 457 -33.34 8.43 8.43
N ARG A 458 -32.31 7.62 8.16
CA ARG A 458 -32.20 6.79 6.96
C ARG A 458 -32.77 5.39 7.16
N LEU A 459 -33.18 5.03 8.38
CA LEU A 459 -33.66 3.71 8.74
C LEU A 459 -35.17 3.70 8.90
N GLU A 460 -35.77 2.56 8.55
CA GLU A 460 -37.16 2.24 8.80
C GLU A 460 -37.26 1.31 10.02
N GLN A 461 -38.27 1.52 10.87
CA GLN A 461 -38.60 0.57 11.93
C GLN A 461 -39.42 -0.58 11.35
N ARG A 462 -39.11 -1.80 11.79
CA ARG A 462 -39.81 -3.03 11.37
C ARG A 462 -40.29 -3.80 12.59
N GLU A 463 -41.46 -4.43 12.48
CA GLU A 463 -41.98 -5.38 13.48
C GLU A 463 -41.24 -6.71 13.35
N ASN A 464 -39.97 -6.73 13.77
CA ASN A 464 -39.11 -7.91 13.80
C ASN A 464 -38.18 -7.84 15.02
N ASP A 465 -38.29 -8.81 15.93
CA ASP A 465 -37.52 -8.82 17.18
C ASP A 465 -36.00 -8.96 16.96
N THR A 466 -35.59 -9.59 15.86
CA THR A 466 -34.17 -9.80 15.53
C THR A 466 -33.58 -8.60 14.77
N PHE A 467 -34.38 -8.00 13.88
CA PHE A 467 -33.97 -6.90 13.02
C PHE A 467 -34.98 -5.73 13.10
N PRO A 468 -35.01 -4.99 14.22
CA PRO A 468 -36.00 -3.92 14.43
C PRO A 468 -35.77 -2.71 13.52
N LEU A 469 -34.59 -2.58 12.91
CA LEU A 469 -34.21 -1.48 12.02
C LEU A 469 -33.82 -2.02 10.65
N TYR A 470 -34.24 -1.31 9.60
CA TYR A 470 -33.98 -1.68 8.21
C TYR A 470 -33.57 -0.47 7.39
N TYR A 471 -32.51 -0.59 6.61
CA TYR A 471 -32.15 0.41 5.61
C TYR A 471 -32.69 0.00 4.24
N PRO A 472 -33.69 0.70 3.69
CA PRO A 472 -34.23 0.39 2.37
C PRO A 472 -33.21 0.72 1.28
N SER A 473 -32.99 -0.22 0.35
CA SER A 473 -32.07 0.01 -0.77
C SER A 473 -32.62 -0.65 -2.04
N PRO A 474 -33.72 -0.11 -2.62
CA PRO A 474 -34.22 -0.57 -3.90
C PRO A 474 -33.12 -0.43 -4.95
N THR A 475 -32.78 -1.54 -5.60
CA THR A 475 -31.64 -1.63 -6.51
C THR A 475 -32.04 -2.35 -7.78
N THR A 476 -31.81 -1.71 -8.92
CA THR A 476 -31.87 -2.40 -10.22
C THR A 476 -30.51 -2.98 -10.54
N TYR A 477 -30.48 -4.27 -10.84
CA TYR A 477 -29.33 -4.98 -11.41
C TYR A 477 -29.51 -5.12 -12.92
N ILE A 478 -28.42 -5.00 -13.66
CA ILE A 478 -28.32 -5.34 -15.07
C ILE A 478 -27.56 -6.65 -15.15
N ILE A 479 -28.20 -7.67 -15.71
CA ILE A 479 -27.58 -8.95 -16.05
C ILE A 479 -27.18 -8.87 -17.52
N THR A 480 -25.88 -8.87 -17.79
CA THR A 480 -25.33 -8.92 -19.16
C THR A 480 -24.95 -10.35 -19.49
N ILE A 481 -25.48 -10.89 -20.59
CA ILE A 481 -25.20 -12.23 -21.08
C ILE A 481 -24.35 -12.14 -22.34
N LEU A 482 -23.25 -12.89 -22.37
CA LEU A 482 -22.38 -13.05 -23.54
C LEU A 482 -21.88 -14.50 -23.61
N ASN A 483 -21.30 -14.91 -24.75
CA ASN A 483 -20.67 -16.22 -24.87
C ASN A 483 -19.16 -16.08 -24.78
N ALA A 484 -18.53 -16.95 -23.97
CA ALA A 484 -17.08 -16.96 -23.79
C ALA A 484 -16.27 -17.17 -25.08
N PRO A 485 -16.71 -18.00 -26.06
CA PRO A 485 -16.03 -18.14 -27.35
C PRO A 485 -15.97 -16.86 -28.19
N ASP A 486 -16.90 -15.92 -27.98
CA ASP A 486 -16.95 -14.65 -28.72
C ASP A 486 -15.94 -13.62 -28.16
N ILE A 487 -15.33 -13.90 -27.00
CA ILE A 487 -14.34 -13.00 -26.40
C ILE A 487 -12.99 -13.19 -27.12
N PRO A 488 -12.40 -12.12 -27.70
CA PRO A 488 -11.11 -12.21 -28.37
C PRO A 488 -9.98 -12.46 -27.36
N GLU A 489 -8.81 -12.87 -27.84
CA GLU A 489 -7.62 -12.85 -26.98
C GLU A 489 -7.27 -11.40 -26.63
N ILE A 490 -7.58 -11.02 -25.39
CA ILE A 490 -7.23 -9.70 -24.86
C ILE A 490 -5.74 -9.74 -24.54
N GLY A 491 -4.94 -9.03 -25.34
CA GLY A 491 -3.50 -8.95 -25.18
C GLY A 491 -3.11 -8.39 -23.80
N GLY A 492 -2.48 -9.24 -23.00
CA GLY A 492 -1.76 -8.88 -21.79
C GLY A 492 -0.66 -9.92 -21.59
N THR A 493 0.57 -9.54 -21.90
CA THR A 493 1.78 -10.32 -21.58
C THR A 493 1.75 -10.75 -20.11
N PRO A 494 2.14 -12.00 -19.79
CA PRO A 494 2.09 -12.56 -18.43
C PRO A 494 2.90 -11.76 -17.40
#